data_AF-A0A921MPP7-F1
#
_entry.id   AF-A0A921MPP7-F1
#
_cell.length_a   1.000
_cell.length_b   1.000
_cell.length_c   1.000
_cell.angle_alpha   90.00
_cell.angle_beta   90.00
_cell.angle_gamma   90.00
#
_symmetry.space_group_name_H-M   'P 1'
#
loop_
_entity.id
_entity.type
_entity.pdbx_description
1 polymer ?
#
loop_
_entity_poly.entity_id
_entity_poly.type
_entity_poly.pdbx_seq_one_letter_code
_entity_poly.pdbx_strand_id
1 'polypeptide(L)'
;MSTHELEMKVRELRQLQSLIEEATQEAEAIKDAIKLHMGDAEELWAGEYKVRWTRCTTTRVDTTALKAAAPELVARFTKTTVTRRFTVA
;
A
#
# COMPACT_ATOMS: atom_id res chain seq x y z
N MET A 1 26.29 17.33 6.37
CA MET A 1 26.47 15.88 6.43
C MET A 1 27.61 15.49 5.50
N SER A 2 28.63 14.86 6.05
CA SER A 2 29.65 14.12 5.34
C SER A 2 29.06 12.84 4.73
N THR A 3 29.72 12.28 3.72
CA THR A 3 29.38 10.99 3.11
C THR A 3 29.25 9.88 4.15
N HIS A 4 30.09 9.89 5.19
CA HIS A 4 30.04 8.92 6.28
C HIS A 4 28.78 9.08 7.17
N GLU A 5 28.37 10.33 7.45
CA GLU A 5 27.14 10.59 8.20
C GLU A 5 25.89 10.17 7.41
N LEU A 6 25.92 10.35 6.08
CA LEU A 6 24.83 9.91 5.20
C LEU A 6 24.73 8.38 5.15
N GLU A 7 25.86 7.67 5.08
CA GLU A 7 25.90 6.21 5.13
C GLU A 7 25.30 5.68 6.45
N MET A 8 25.66 6.28 7.58
CA MET A 8 25.10 5.92 8.89
C MET A 8 23.58 6.14 8.93
N LYS A 9 23.09 7.27 8.39
CA LYS A 9 21.65 7.55 8.32
C LYS A 9 20.89 6.63 7.38
N VAL A 10 21.48 6.25 6.24
CA VAL A 10 20.90 5.27 5.32
C VAL A 10 20.80 3.89 5.96
N ARG A 11 21.82 3.48 6.73
CA ARG A 11 21.80 2.22 7.47
C ARG A 11 20.71 2.21 8.55
N GLU A 12 20.63 3.28 9.34
CA GLU A 12 19.59 3.46 10.36
C GLU A 12 18.19 3.39 9.74
N LEU A 13 17.98 4.09 8.61
CA LEU A 13 16.71 4.05 7.87
C LEU A 13 16.36 2.63 7.42
N ARG A 14 17.30 1.89 6.84
CA ARG A 14 17.06 0.51 6.38
C ARG A 14 16.70 -0.43 7.52
N GLN A 15 17.34 -0.29 8.67
CA GLN A 15 17.01 -1.07 9.86
C GLN A 15 15.58 -0.79 10.32
N LEU A 16 15.18 0.49 10.37
CA LEU A 16 13.80 0.87 10.70
C LEU A 16 12.79 0.35 9.67
N GLN A 17 13.12 0.40 8.37
CA GLN A 17 12.26 -0.15 7.33
C GLN A 17 12.07 -1.65 7.48
N SER A 18 13.12 -2.40 7.80
CA SER A 18 13.02 -3.85 8.06
C SER A 18 12.11 -4.16 9.25
N LEU A 19 12.23 -3.40 10.34
CA LEU A 19 11.37 -3.56 11.52
C LEU A 19 9.90 -3.23 11.22
N ILE A 20 9.66 -2.18 10.44
CA ILE A 20 8.30 -1.81 10.01
C ILE A 20 7.71 -2.90 9.12
N GLU A 21 8.50 -3.46 8.22
CA GLU A 21 8.06 -4.54 7.33
C GLU A 21 7.68 -5.80 8.14
N GLU A 22 8.52 -6.20 9.10
CA GLU A 22 8.22 -7.32 10.01
C GLU A 22 6.94 -7.06 10.80
N ALA A 23 6.83 -5.91 11.47
CA ALA A 23 5.64 -5.55 12.23
C ALA A 23 4.38 -5.45 11.35
N THR A 24 4.54 -5.05 10.08
CA THR A 24 3.44 -5.02 9.11
C THR A 24 2.99 -6.43 8.76
N GLN A 25 3.92 -7.36 8.52
CA GLN A 25 3.61 -8.76 8.25
C GLN A 25 2.91 -9.41 9.45
N GLU A 26 3.38 -9.16 10.67
CA GLU A 26 2.73 -9.65 11.89
C GLU A 26 1.30 -9.08 12.04
N ALA A 27 1.13 -7.77 11.78
CA ALA A 27 -0.18 -7.14 11.82
C ALA A 27 -1.12 -7.70 10.74
N GLU A 28 -0.61 -8.04 9.55
CA GLU A 28 -1.40 -8.71 8.51
C GLU A 28 -1.77 -10.13 8.90
N ALA A 29 -0.87 -10.91 9.50
CA ALA A 29 -1.17 -12.24 10.01
C ALA A 29 -2.28 -12.22 11.08
N ILE A 30 -2.26 -11.24 11.98
CA ILE A 30 -3.33 -11.05 12.98
C ILE A 30 -4.65 -10.67 12.28
N LYS A 31 -4.61 -9.75 11.31
CA LYS A 31 -5.81 -9.38 10.54
C LYS A 31 -6.39 -10.58 9.82
N ASP A 32 -5.57 -11.44 9.23
CA ASP A 32 -6.02 -12.62 8.52
C ASP A 32 -6.60 -13.67 9.46
N ALA A 33 -6.04 -13.85 10.66
CA ALA A 33 -6.65 -14.67 11.71
C ALA A 33 -8.04 -14.14 12.11
N ILE A 34 -8.19 -12.81 12.24
CA ILE A 34 -9.49 -12.18 12.52
C ILE A 34 -10.46 -12.43 11.37
N LYS A 35 -10.07 -12.18 10.10
CA LYS A 35 -10.92 -12.42 8.92
C LYS A 35 -11.35 -13.89 8.82
N LEU A 36 -10.44 -14.83 9.08
CA LEU A 36 -10.74 -16.26 9.09
C LEU A 36 -11.80 -16.59 10.14
N HIS A 37 -11.73 -15.95 11.30
CA HIS A 37 -12.75 -16.07 12.34
C HIS A 37 -14.08 -15.40 11.94
N MET A 38 -14.06 -14.28 11.21
CA MET A 38 -15.29 -13.63 10.70
C MET A 38 -16.04 -14.51 9.69
N GLY A 39 -15.32 -15.26 8.85
CA GLY A 39 -15.91 -16.03 7.76
C GLY A 39 -16.67 -15.12 6.78
N ASP A 40 -17.96 -15.38 6.59
CA ASP A 40 -18.86 -14.59 5.74
C ASP A 40 -19.55 -13.43 6.47
N ALA A 41 -19.31 -13.26 7.78
CA ALA A 41 -19.91 -12.17 8.55
C ALA A 41 -19.30 -10.82 8.15
N GLU A 42 -20.12 -9.82 7.85
CA GLU A 42 -19.65 -8.49 7.47
C GLU A 42 -19.34 -7.60 8.69
N GLU A 43 -19.92 -7.92 9.86
CA GLU A 43 -19.73 -7.20 11.11
C GLU A 43 -19.62 -8.17 12.30
N LEU A 44 -18.68 -7.94 13.21
CA LEU A 44 -18.66 -8.55 14.53
C LEU A 44 -18.31 -7.54 15.63
N TRP A 45 -18.68 -7.90 16.85
CA TRP A 45 -18.21 -7.23 18.05
C TRP A 45 -17.25 -8.16 18.80
N ALA A 46 -16.05 -7.67 19.09
CA ALA A 46 -15.06 -8.32 19.94
C ALA A 46 -14.88 -7.46 21.19
N GLY A 47 -15.70 -7.71 22.23
CA GLY A 47 -15.77 -6.85 23.41
C GLY A 47 -16.26 -5.45 23.03
N GLU A 48 -15.44 -4.42 23.29
CA GLU A 48 -15.72 -3.03 22.93
C GLU A 48 -15.42 -2.68 21.45
N TYR A 49 -14.76 -3.58 20.71
CA TYR A 49 -14.31 -3.30 19.36
C TYR A 49 -15.31 -3.78 18.31
N LYS A 50 -15.70 -2.87 17.42
CA LYS A 50 -16.52 -3.19 16.25
C LYS A 50 -15.62 -3.46 15.05
N VAL A 51 -15.65 -4.68 14.53
CA VAL A 51 -14.86 -5.10 13.37
C VAL A 51 -15.79 -5.24 12.16
N ARG A 52 -15.41 -4.63 11.03
CA ARG A 52 -16.16 -4.71 9.76
C ARG A 52 -15.28 -5.23 8.64
N TRP A 53 -15.78 -6.21 7.90
CA TRP A 53 -15.14 -6.79 6.73
C TRP A 53 -16.16 -6.92 5.60
N THR A 54 -16.33 -5.84 4.85
CA THR A 54 -17.32 -5.75 3.76
C THR A 54 -16.62 -5.83 2.40
N ARG A 55 -17.27 -6.45 1.42
CA ARG A 55 -16.75 -6.51 0.05
C ARG A 55 -16.72 -5.12 -0.58
N CYS A 56 -15.52 -4.58 -0.78
CA CYS A 56 -15.32 -3.34 -1.52
C CYS A 56 -15.11 -3.63 -3.01
N THR A 57 -16.08 -3.26 -3.85
CA THR A 57 -15.89 -3.28 -5.31
C THR A 57 -15.27 -1.96 -5.74
N THR A 58 -14.05 -2.00 -6.27
CA THR A 58 -13.41 -0.81 -6.85
C THR A 58 -13.39 -0.94 -8.37
N THR A 59 -14.12 -0.06 -9.05
CA THR A 59 -14.06 0.06 -10.52
C THR A 59 -12.95 1.04 -10.87
N ARG A 60 -11.99 0.61 -11.68
CA ARG A 60 -10.88 1.44 -12.17
C ARG A 60 -10.90 1.43 -13.69
N VAL A 61 -10.56 2.55 -14.30
CA VAL A 61 -10.39 2.61 -15.76
C VAL A 61 -9.19 1.76 -16.15
N ASP A 62 -9.39 0.83 -17.08
CA ASP A 62 -8.29 0.08 -17.68
C ASP A 62 -7.51 1.02 -18.61
N THR A 63 -6.49 1.66 -18.05
CA THR A 63 -5.64 2.59 -18.80
C THR A 63 -4.84 1.92 -19.90
N THR A 64 -4.63 0.60 -19.85
CA THR A 64 -3.92 -0.15 -20.89
C THR A 64 -4.83 -0.37 -22.09
N ALA A 65 -6.05 -0.85 -21.85
CA ALA A 65 -7.06 -0.98 -22.89
C ALA A 65 -7.43 0.38 -23.50
N LEU A 66 -7.52 1.43 -22.68
CA LEU A 66 -7.81 2.79 -23.16
C LEU A 66 -6.69 3.34 -24.05
N LYS A 67 -5.41 3.09 -23.71
CA LYS A 67 -4.26 3.44 -24.56
C LYS A 67 -4.29 2.70 -25.90
N ALA A 68 -4.68 1.43 -25.90
CA ALA A 68 -4.75 0.63 -27.12
C ALA A 68 -5.91 1.07 -28.04
N ALA A 69 -7.08 1.38 -27.46
CA ALA A 69 -8.27 1.73 -28.22
C ALA A 69 -8.32 3.20 -28.66
N ALA A 70 -7.79 4.13 -27.85
CA ALA A 70 -7.87 5.57 -28.11
C ALA A 70 -6.60 6.31 -27.63
N PRO A 71 -5.46 6.14 -28.30
CA PRO A 71 -4.19 6.75 -27.90
C PRO A 71 -4.23 8.28 -27.93
N GLU A 72 -4.98 8.85 -28.87
CA GLU A 72 -5.21 10.29 -29.02
C GLU A 72 -5.96 10.89 -27.81
N LEU A 73 -6.91 10.16 -27.23
CA LEU A 73 -7.62 10.57 -26.03
C LEU A 73 -6.67 10.55 -24.83
N VAL A 74 -5.88 9.48 -24.69
CA VAL A 74 -4.90 9.39 -23.61
C VAL A 74 -3.86 10.52 -23.72
N ALA A 75 -3.38 10.86 -24.91
CA ALA A 75 -2.46 11.97 -25.11
C ALA A 75 -3.06 13.32 -24.68
N ARG A 76 -4.34 13.57 -24.97
CA ARG A 76 -5.03 14.82 -24.64
C ARG A 76 -5.36 14.97 -23.15
N PHE A 77 -5.56 13.86 -22.45
CA PHE A 77 -6.04 13.86 -21.06
C PHE A 77 -4.99 13.36 -20.04
N THR A 78 -3.74 13.16 -20.46
CA THR A 78 -2.64 12.83 -19.54
C THR A 78 -1.93 14.09 -19.06
N LYS A 79 -1.87 14.26 -17.74
CA LYS A 79 -1.04 15.28 -17.09
C LYS A 79 0.23 14.64 -16.53
N THR A 80 1.39 15.06 -17.04
CA THR A 80 2.69 14.65 -16.48
C THR A 80 3.00 15.50 -15.25
N THR A 81 3.09 14.86 -14.08
CA THR A 81 3.57 15.50 -12.86
C THR A 81 4.93 14.92 -12.50
N VAL A 82 5.94 15.76 -12.36
CA VAL A 82 7.28 15.35 -11.93
C VAL A 82 7.35 15.40 -10.41
N THR A 83 7.50 14.24 -9.76
CA THR A 83 7.75 14.13 -8.33
C THR A 83 9.11 13.48 -8.09
N ARG A 84 9.80 13.90 -7.02
CA ARG A 84 11.01 13.22 -6.57
C ARG A 84 10.61 12.10 -5.64
N ARG A 85 10.96 10.86 -6.00
CA ARG A 85 10.82 9.71 -5.11
C ARG A 85 12.12 9.52 -4.35
N PHE A 86 12.02 9.45 -3.03
CA PHE A 86 13.12 8.98 -2.20
C PHE A 86 13.07 7.46 -2.13
N THR A 87 14.15 6.79 -2.51
CA THR A 87 14.25 5.33 -2.47
C THR A 87 15.67 4.99 -2.05
N VAL A 88 15.78 4.04 -1.12
CA VAL A 88 17.06 3.49 -0.67
C VAL A 88 17.08 2.04 -1.14
N ALA A 89 17.89 1.77 -2.16
CA ALA A 89 18.01 0.46 -2.81
C ALA A 89 19.02 -0.41 -2.10
#